data_AF-A0A2H0RS82-F1
#
_entry.id   AF-A0A2H0RS82-F1
#
_cell.length_a   1.000
_cell.length_b   1.000
_cell.length_c   1.000
_cell.angle_alpha   90.00
_cell.angle_beta   90.00
_cell.angle_gamma   90.00
#
_symmetry.space_group_name_H-M   'P 1'
#
loop_
_entity.id
_entity.type
_entity.pdbx_description
1 polymer ?
#
loop_
_entity_poly.entity_id
_entity_poly.type
_entity_poly.pdbx_seq_one_letter_code
_entity_poly.pdbx_strand_id
1 'polypeptide(L)'
;MTELGGLDIGSPDEGVAGAPEALSEEAKQRFAAAAAAMQQIRREEKQSRKRDDQVARTIIQFLGQDKYAHLFVLISRLVARDCPSIFILAVLSLIHEGCLREVKEYLHSMGHKSAEETVDESTAITTSGELDPQMNRDLVAWITRMQLVLSFAPEKILLQLMIDEKNIDGTVLQLSTFVVKDFFETHGKKQKFETIQPLTASILQAVFEPFIATVKQAFTQQKSPGATPAEEEA
;
A
#
# COMPACT_ATOMS: atom_id res chain seq x y z
N MET A 1 -8.23 -39.88 12.66
CA MET A 1 -7.70 -41.07 11.95
C MET A 1 -8.07 -40.86 10.48
N THR A 2 -7.13 -40.34 9.68
CA THR A 2 -6.42 -41.06 8.57
C THR A 2 -7.39 -41.21 7.37
N GLU A 3 -7.21 -40.70 6.15
CA GLU A 3 -6.02 -40.28 5.38
C GLU A 3 -6.36 -39.18 4.37
N LEU A 4 -5.33 -38.38 4.05
CA LEU A 4 -5.27 -37.52 2.87
C LEU A 4 -5.43 -38.37 1.60
N GLY A 5 -6.34 -37.96 0.72
CA GLY A 5 -6.42 -38.45 -0.65
C GLY A 5 -5.10 -38.24 -1.37
N GLY A 6 -4.44 -39.36 -1.68
CA GLY A 6 -3.25 -39.41 -2.51
C GLY A 6 -3.55 -38.85 -3.90
N LEU A 7 -2.67 -37.97 -4.35
CA LEU A 7 -2.53 -37.64 -5.76
C LEU A 7 -2.04 -38.92 -6.45
N ASP A 8 -2.93 -39.47 -7.26
CA ASP A 8 -2.72 -40.55 -8.21
C ASP A 8 -1.73 -40.06 -9.29
N ILE A 9 -0.44 -40.26 -9.03
CA ILE A 9 0.62 -40.08 -10.02
C ILE A 9 0.63 -41.37 -10.83
N GLY A 10 0.17 -41.26 -12.07
CA GLY A 10 0.08 -42.35 -13.03
C GLY A 10 1.35 -43.21 -13.06
N SER A 11 1.13 -44.51 -12.90
CA SER A 11 2.14 -45.55 -13.03
C SER A 11 2.60 -45.68 -14.49
N PRO A 12 3.92 -45.71 -14.76
CA PRO A 12 4.46 -46.53 -15.82
C PRO A 12 4.85 -47.88 -15.21
N ASP A 13 4.12 -48.91 -15.61
CA ASP A 13 4.41 -50.29 -15.26
C ASP A 13 5.61 -50.82 -16.07
N GLU A 14 6.31 -51.76 -15.43
CA GLU A 14 7.37 -52.66 -15.87
C GLU A 14 8.76 -52.11 -16.25
N GLY A 15 9.70 -52.38 -15.33
CA GLY A 15 11.02 -52.87 -15.69
C GLY A 15 12.19 -52.05 -15.18
N VAL A 16 12.65 -52.35 -13.96
CA VAL A 16 14.06 -52.64 -13.60
C VAL A 16 14.18 -52.59 -12.08
N ALA A 17 14.64 -53.71 -11.52
CA ALA A 17 15.07 -53.84 -10.14
C ALA A 17 16.23 -52.88 -9.84
N GLY A 18 16.06 -52.03 -8.82
CA GLY A 18 17.11 -51.20 -8.27
C GLY A 18 16.57 -50.35 -7.11
N ALA A 19 17.03 -50.63 -5.90
CA ALA A 19 16.84 -49.77 -4.74
C ALA A 19 17.31 -48.32 -5.05
N PRO A 20 16.77 -47.29 -4.37
CA PRO A 20 17.00 -45.90 -4.75
C PRO A 20 18.47 -45.55 -4.54
N GLU A 21 19.23 -45.49 -5.62
CA GLU A 21 20.59 -44.97 -5.61
C GLU A 21 20.56 -43.54 -5.06
N ALA A 22 21.48 -43.27 -4.13
CA ALA A 22 21.58 -42.04 -3.40
C ALA A 22 21.51 -40.82 -4.34
N LEU A 23 20.47 -39.98 -4.17
CA LEU A 23 20.46 -38.63 -4.72
C LEU A 23 21.82 -37.99 -4.44
N SER A 24 22.48 -37.46 -5.47
CA SER A 24 23.77 -36.79 -5.29
C SER A 24 23.63 -35.70 -4.23
N GLU A 25 24.67 -35.45 -3.44
CA GLU A 25 24.64 -34.40 -2.42
C GLU A 25 24.28 -33.03 -3.03
N GLU A 26 24.65 -32.79 -4.28
CA GLU A 26 24.26 -31.60 -5.04
C GLU A 26 22.76 -31.56 -5.36
N ALA A 27 22.14 -32.69 -5.71
CA ALA A 27 20.70 -32.78 -5.92
C ALA A 27 19.94 -32.54 -4.61
N LYS A 28 20.38 -33.14 -3.49
CA LYS A 28 19.79 -32.91 -2.16
C LYS A 28 19.86 -31.45 -1.75
N GLN A 29 20.98 -30.78 -2.00
CA GLN A 29 21.15 -29.35 -1.71
C GLN A 29 20.23 -28.47 -2.57
N ARG A 30 20.09 -28.76 -3.86
CA ARG A 30 19.16 -28.03 -4.75
C ARG A 30 17.69 -28.25 -4.35
N PHE A 31 17.30 -29.46 -3.98
CA PHE A 31 15.95 -29.75 -3.49
C PHE A 31 15.67 -29.09 -2.13
N ALA A 32 16.64 -29.06 -1.22
CA ALA A 32 16.51 -28.35 0.05
C ALA A 32 16.39 -26.83 -0.13
N ALA A 33 17.16 -26.24 -1.04
CA ALA A 33 17.06 -24.82 -1.39
C ALA A 33 15.70 -24.48 -2.03
N ALA A 34 15.20 -25.34 -2.93
CA ALA A 34 13.89 -25.18 -3.56
C ALA A 34 12.75 -25.35 -2.53
N ALA A 35 12.86 -26.30 -1.60
CA ALA A 35 11.87 -26.50 -0.53
C ALA A 35 11.87 -25.33 0.47
N ALA A 36 13.05 -24.79 0.81
CA ALA A 36 13.18 -23.60 1.65
C ALA A 36 12.59 -22.36 0.95
N ALA A 37 12.85 -22.18 -0.34
CA ALA A 37 12.25 -21.12 -1.14
C ALA A 37 10.72 -21.25 -1.21
N MET A 38 10.19 -22.45 -1.44
CA MET A 38 8.74 -22.68 -1.45
C MET A 38 8.10 -22.49 -0.07
N GLN A 39 8.77 -22.86 1.03
CA GLN A 39 8.29 -22.58 2.38
C GLN A 39 8.32 -21.09 2.70
N GLN A 40 9.35 -20.39 2.24
CA GLN A 40 9.48 -18.94 2.39
C GLN A 40 8.37 -18.22 1.61
N ILE A 41 8.13 -18.60 0.34
CA ILE A 41 7.03 -18.09 -0.48
C ILE A 41 5.68 -18.37 0.20
N ARG A 42 5.44 -19.59 0.71
CA ARG A 42 4.19 -19.91 1.44
C ARG A 42 4.03 -19.11 2.74
N ARG A 43 5.12 -18.80 3.45
CA ARG A 43 5.09 -17.96 4.65
C ARG A 43 4.80 -16.52 4.29
N GLU A 44 5.43 -16.00 3.26
CA GLU A 44 5.22 -14.65 2.73
C GLU A 44 3.78 -14.50 2.19
N GLU A 45 3.24 -15.49 1.48
CA GLU A 45 1.84 -15.51 1.04
C GLU A 45 0.86 -15.55 2.21
N LYS A 46 1.09 -16.40 3.22
CA LYS A 46 0.23 -16.46 4.41
C LYS A 46 0.28 -15.17 5.23
N GLN A 47 1.46 -14.57 5.36
CA GLN A 47 1.62 -13.29 6.03
C GLN A 47 0.94 -12.19 5.21
N SER A 48 1.10 -12.17 3.89
CA SER A 48 0.41 -11.20 3.03
C SER A 48 -1.10 -11.31 3.16
N ARG A 49 -1.68 -12.50 3.05
CA ARG A 49 -3.13 -12.72 3.21
C ARG A 49 -3.63 -12.29 4.58
N LYS A 50 -2.90 -12.63 5.65
CA LYS A 50 -3.28 -12.23 7.02
C LYS A 50 -3.28 -10.70 7.18
N ARG A 51 -2.30 -10.01 6.58
CA ARG A 51 -2.26 -8.54 6.58
C ARG A 51 -3.44 -7.97 5.79
N ASP A 52 -3.71 -8.50 4.60
CA ASP A 52 -4.80 -8.02 3.76
C ASP A 52 -6.16 -8.18 4.47
N ASP A 53 -6.38 -9.32 5.15
CA ASP A 53 -7.55 -9.58 6.00
C ASP A 53 -7.64 -8.61 7.19
N GLN A 54 -6.51 -8.31 7.84
CA GLN A 54 -6.45 -7.40 8.99
C GLN A 54 -6.74 -5.96 8.57
N VAL A 55 -6.16 -5.54 7.45
CA VAL A 55 -6.40 -4.23 6.83
C VAL A 55 -7.87 -4.07 6.43
N ALA A 56 -8.46 -5.09 5.80
CA ALA A 56 -9.88 -5.08 5.45
C ALA A 56 -10.79 -4.99 6.70
N ARG A 57 -10.46 -5.72 7.77
CA ARG A 57 -11.17 -5.63 9.06
C ARG A 57 -11.08 -4.24 9.66
N THR A 58 -9.92 -3.59 9.63
CA THR A 58 -9.75 -2.23 10.16
C THR A 58 -10.57 -1.21 9.37
N ILE A 59 -10.64 -1.36 8.04
CA ILE A 59 -11.55 -0.55 7.21
C ILE A 59 -13.01 -0.81 7.61
N ILE A 60 -13.43 -2.06 7.76
CA ILE A 60 -14.81 -2.38 8.17
C ILE A 60 -15.14 -1.81 9.56
N GLN A 61 -14.23 -1.91 10.53
CA GLN A 61 -14.39 -1.34 11.87
C GLN A 61 -14.47 0.19 11.84
N PHE A 62 -13.67 0.83 10.98
CA PHE A 62 -13.74 2.28 10.75
C PHE A 62 -15.10 2.68 10.16
N LEU A 63 -15.56 1.94 9.15
CA LEU A 63 -16.84 2.17 8.48
C LEU A 63 -18.06 1.88 9.38
N GLY A 64 -17.89 1.04 10.41
CA GLY A 64 -18.91 0.76 11.41
C GLY A 64 -19.10 1.86 12.46
N GLN A 65 -18.30 2.93 12.42
CA GLN A 65 -18.46 4.08 13.30
C GLN A 65 -19.32 5.15 12.62
N ASP A 66 -20.48 5.48 13.21
CA ASP A 66 -21.43 6.45 12.64
C ASP A 66 -20.79 7.80 12.26
N LYS A 67 -19.80 8.24 13.04
CA LYS A 67 -19.02 9.46 12.78
C LYS A 67 -18.37 9.46 11.38
N TYR A 68 -17.92 8.31 10.90
CA TYR A 68 -17.16 8.15 9.66
C TYR A 68 -17.97 7.56 8.51
N ALA A 69 -19.28 7.36 8.68
CA ALA A 69 -20.17 6.80 7.65
C ALA A 69 -20.10 7.59 6.32
N HIS A 70 -19.90 8.90 6.39
CA HIS A 70 -19.77 9.78 5.22
C HIS A 70 -18.54 9.47 4.34
N LEU A 71 -17.54 8.76 4.88
CA LEU A 71 -16.31 8.36 4.16
C LEU A 71 -16.47 7.04 3.41
N PHE A 72 -17.53 6.28 3.70
CA PHE A 72 -17.78 4.94 3.14
C PHE A 72 -17.74 4.91 1.61
N VAL A 73 -18.45 5.86 0.98
CA VAL A 73 -18.54 5.92 -0.49
C VAL A 73 -17.19 6.21 -1.11
N LEU A 74 -16.37 7.07 -0.49
CA LEU A 74 -15.05 7.42 -0.99
C LEU A 74 -14.08 6.25 -0.86
N ILE A 75 -14.08 5.58 0.29
CA ILE A 75 -13.26 4.38 0.52
C ILE A 75 -13.65 3.28 -0.46
N SER A 76 -14.95 3.03 -0.65
CA SER A 76 -15.45 2.01 -1.58
C SER A 76 -15.03 2.28 -3.02
N ARG A 77 -15.04 3.56 -3.45
CA ARG A 77 -14.55 3.96 -4.77
C ARG A 77 -13.05 3.72 -4.95
N LEU A 78 -12.23 4.01 -3.94
CA LEU A 78 -10.79 3.73 -3.99
C LEU A 78 -10.52 2.22 -4.05
N VAL A 79 -11.23 1.43 -3.26
CA VAL A 79 -11.13 -0.05 -3.29
C VAL A 79 -11.55 -0.59 -4.66
N ALA A 80 -12.62 -0.07 -5.26
CA ALA A 80 -13.08 -0.48 -6.59
C ALA A 80 -12.09 -0.12 -7.73
N ARG A 81 -11.11 0.75 -7.45
CA ARG A 81 -10.01 1.08 -8.35
C ARG A 81 -8.73 0.30 -8.04
N ASP A 82 -8.82 -0.77 -7.26
CA ASP A 82 -7.66 -1.55 -6.81
C ASP A 82 -6.60 -0.70 -6.06
N CYS A 83 -7.01 0.39 -5.42
CA CYS A 83 -6.11 1.20 -4.60
C CYS A 83 -5.63 0.35 -3.41
N PRO A 84 -4.30 0.21 -3.20
CA PRO A 84 -3.80 -0.61 -2.12
C PRO A 84 -4.32 -0.15 -0.76
N SER A 85 -4.95 -1.08 -0.03
CA SER A 85 -5.64 -0.77 1.23
C SER A 85 -4.73 -0.15 2.29
N ILE A 86 -3.44 -0.46 2.29
CA ILE A 86 -2.45 0.17 3.17
C ILE A 86 -2.32 1.68 2.94
N PHE A 87 -2.47 2.14 1.69
CA PHE A 87 -2.47 3.56 1.37
C PHE A 87 -3.75 4.24 1.85
N ILE A 88 -4.91 3.59 1.72
CA ILE A 88 -6.18 4.08 2.28
C ILE A 88 -6.06 4.20 3.81
N LEU A 89 -5.49 3.21 4.49
CA LEU A 89 -5.23 3.29 5.94
C LEU A 89 -4.27 4.43 6.30
N ALA A 90 -3.25 4.68 5.48
CA ALA A 90 -2.33 5.79 5.69
C ALA A 90 -3.05 7.14 5.62
N VAL A 91 -3.97 7.32 4.66
CA VAL A 91 -4.83 8.50 4.60
C VAL A 91 -5.69 8.62 5.87
N LEU A 92 -6.38 7.55 6.28
CA LEU A 92 -7.26 7.56 7.46
C LEU A 92 -6.52 7.67 8.81
N SER A 93 -5.21 7.40 8.83
CA SER A 93 -4.40 7.37 10.07
C SER A 93 -4.34 8.70 10.83
N LEU A 94 -4.69 9.82 10.18
CA LEU A 94 -4.73 11.12 10.84
C LEU A 94 -5.87 11.24 11.87
N ILE A 95 -6.99 10.53 11.67
CA ILE A 95 -8.21 10.67 12.48
C ILE A 95 -8.64 9.38 13.17
N HIS A 96 -7.93 8.27 12.92
CA HIS A 96 -8.30 6.95 13.45
C HIS A 96 -7.09 6.15 13.93
N GLU A 97 -7.04 5.94 15.26
CA GLU A 97 -6.00 5.19 15.96
C GLU A 97 -5.83 3.75 15.46
N GLY A 98 -6.92 3.09 15.08
CA GLY A 98 -6.84 1.74 14.51
C GLY A 98 -6.08 1.74 13.18
N CYS A 99 -6.34 2.72 12.31
CA CYS A 99 -5.63 2.85 11.04
C CYS A 99 -4.16 3.22 11.27
N LEU A 100 -3.91 4.12 12.21
CA LEU A 100 -2.56 4.52 12.61
C LEU A 100 -1.72 3.33 13.06
N ARG A 101 -2.26 2.48 13.93
CA ARG A 101 -1.58 1.29 14.44
C ARG A 101 -1.22 0.32 13.34
N GLU A 102 -2.16 -0.01 12.46
CA GLU A 102 -1.94 -0.93 11.35
C GLU A 102 -0.87 -0.41 10.39
N VAL A 103 -0.86 0.89 10.10
CA VAL A 103 0.18 1.48 9.25
C VAL A 103 1.54 1.44 9.94
N LYS A 104 1.62 1.71 11.25
CA LYS A 104 2.86 1.58 12.02
C LYS A 104 3.39 0.14 12.01
N GLU A 105 2.53 -0.83 12.24
CA GLU A 105 2.88 -2.26 12.18
C GLU A 105 3.37 -2.66 10.80
N TYR A 106 2.69 -2.19 9.74
CA TYR A 106 3.12 -2.38 8.36
C TYR A 106 4.52 -1.80 8.10
N LEU A 107 4.74 -0.52 8.43
CA LEU A 107 6.04 0.15 8.23
C LEU A 107 7.16 -0.55 9.01
N HIS A 108 6.88 -0.97 10.25
CA HIS A 108 7.82 -1.70 11.08
C HIS A 108 8.18 -3.06 10.46
N SER A 109 7.18 -3.79 9.94
CA SER A 109 7.41 -5.08 9.28
C SER A 109 8.27 -4.98 8.02
N MET A 110 8.29 -3.80 7.39
CA MET A 110 9.10 -3.48 6.22
C MET A 110 10.48 -2.91 6.57
N GLY A 111 10.84 -2.85 7.87
CA GLY A 111 12.16 -2.42 8.33
C GLY A 111 12.38 -0.90 8.43
N HIS A 112 11.32 -0.10 8.32
CA HIS A 112 11.41 1.36 8.46
C HIS A 112 11.16 1.81 9.91
N LYS A 113 11.84 2.90 10.27
CA LYS A 113 11.55 3.67 11.50
C LYS A 113 10.17 4.30 11.42
N SER A 114 9.58 4.61 12.57
CA SER A 114 8.28 5.25 12.62
C SER A 114 8.33 6.63 11.92
N ALA A 115 7.20 7.07 11.35
CA ALA A 115 7.14 8.39 10.70
C ALA A 115 7.54 9.49 11.69
N GLU A 116 7.17 9.31 12.95
CA GLU A 116 7.48 10.16 14.10
C GLU A 116 8.99 10.30 14.37
N GLU A 117 9.80 9.30 14.04
CA GLU A 117 11.28 9.36 14.13
C GLU A 117 11.93 10.05 12.93
N THR A 118 11.16 10.30 11.87
CA THR A 118 11.62 10.88 10.60
C THR A 118 11.11 12.32 10.42
N VAL A 119 10.27 12.81 11.35
CA VAL A 119 9.71 14.17 11.32
C VAL A 119 10.82 15.19 11.60
N ASP A 120 11.05 16.09 10.64
CA ASP A 120 11.75 17.34 10.90
C ASP A 120 10.78 18.35 11.51
N GLU A 121 10.92 18.62 12.81
CA GLU A 121 10.08 19.56 13.57
C GLU A 121 10.14 21.01 13.03
N SER A 122 11.10 21.35 12.17
CA SER A 122 11.21 22.66 11.53
C SER A 122 10.30 22.83 10.30
N THR A 123 9.65 21.75 9.85
CA THR A 123 8.79 21.77 8.66
C THR A 123 7.47 22.49 8.95
N ALA A 124 7.30 23.70 8.40
CA ALA A 124 6.02 24.42 8.48
C ALA A 124 5.10 24.04 7.32
N ILE A 125 3.90 23.52 7.62
CA ILE A 125 2.90 23.15 6.61
C ILE A 125 2.13 24.37 6.09
N THR A 126 2.00 25.43 6.90
CA THR A 126 1.31 26.67 6.53
C THR A 126 2.20 27.88 6.81
N THR A 127 2.16 28.87 5.93
CA THR A 127 2.88 30.14 6.07
C THR A 127 2.24 31.13 7.04
N SER A 128 0.99 30.92 7.46
CA SER A 128 0.19 31.90 8.24
C SER A 128 0.16 31.68 9.75
N GLY A 129 0.84 30.66 10.31
CA GLY A 129 0.79 30.38 11.75
C GLY A 129 -0.58 29.96 12.27
N GLU A 130 -1.49 29.56 11.38
CA GLU A 130 -2.85 29.10 11.71
C GLU A 130 -2.87 27.73 12.41
N LEU A 131 -1.79 26.96 12.28
CA LEU A 131 -1.62 25.67 12.95
C LEU A 131 -0.86 25.88 14.26
N ASP A 132 -1.39 25.32 15.35
CA ASP A 132 -0.59 25.21 16.56
C ASP A 132 0.54 24.18 16.35
N PRO A 133 1.59 24.20 17.19
CA PRO A 133 2.74 23.32 17.01
C PRO A 133 2.39 21.82 17.02
N GLN A 134 1.35 21.41 17.74
CA GLN A 134 0.94 20.01 17.78
C GLN A 134 0.26 19.61 16.47
N MET A 135 -0.70 20.43 16.00
CA MET A 135 -1.35 20.20 14.71
C MET A 135 -0.36 20.12 13.56
N ASN A 136 0.64 21.01 13.54
CA ASN A 136 1.68 21.00 12.51
C ASN A 136 2.50 19.70 12.57
N ARG A 137 2.93 19.26 13.76
CA ARG A 137 3.66 18.00 13.92
C ARG A 137 2.86 16.79 13.48
N ASP A 138 1.58 16.73 13.83
CA ASP A 138 0.71 15.61 13.46
C ASP A 138 0.51 15.55 11.94
N LEU A 139 0.33 16.70 11.27
CA LEU A 139 0.24 16.79 9.81
C LEU A 139 1.56 16.40 9.13
N VAL A 140 2.71 16.86 9.63
CA VAL A 140 4.01 16.44 9.09
C VAL A 140 4.19 14.94 9.24
N ALA A 141 3.91 14.37 10.42
CA ALA A 141 3.98 12.93 10.65
C ALA A 141 3.05 12.15 9.70
N TRP A 142 1.85 12.66 9.44
CA TRP A 142 0.90 12.08 8.51
C TRP A 142 1.41 12.11 7.06
N ILE A 143 1.98 13.23 6.61
CA ILE A 143 2.61 13.38 5.28
C ILE A 143 3.75 12.38 5.12
N THR A 144 4.67 12.36 6.08
CA THR A 144 5.81 11.43 6.09
C THR A 144 5.33 9.98 6.06
N ARG A 145 4.27 9.64 6.80
CA ARG A 145 3.69 8.29 6.80
C ARG A 145 3.18 7.89 5.42
N MET A 146 2.45 8.78 4.73
CA MET A 146 1.98 8.52 3.37
C MET A 146 3.15 8.36 2.38
N GLN A 147 4.19 9.20 2.49
CA GLN A 147 5.40 9.10 1.67
C GLN A 147 6.15 7.77 1.90
N LEU A 148 6.28 7.33 3.16
CA LEU A 148 6.89 6.04 3.50
C LEU A 148 6.09 4.88 2.91
N VAL A 149 4.76 4.89 3.02
CA VAL A 149 3.90 3.86 2.41
C VAL A 149 4.05 3.85 0.88
N LEU A 150 4.08 5.02 0.25
CA LEU A 150 4.32 5.14 -1.19
C LEU A 150 5.68 4.62 -1.61
N SER A 151 6.73 4.80 -0.80
CA SER A 151 8.09 4.41 -1.17
C SER A 151 8.27 2.92 -1.43
N PHE A 152 7.40 2.05 -0.87
CA PHE A 152 7.46 0.61 -1.11
C PHE A 152 6.83 0.17 -2.42
N ALA A 153 5.80 0.88 -2.87
CA ALA A 153 5.01 0.47 -4.02
C ALA A 153 4.47 1.68 -4.80
N PRO A 154 5.35 2.60 -5.24
CA PRO A 154 4.92 3.88 -5.80
C PRO A 154 4.10 3.66 -7.07
N GLU A 155 4.53 2.75 -7.94
CA GLU A 155 3.80 2.40 -9.17
C GLU A 155 2.46 1.74 -8.86
N LYS A 156 2.40 0.75 -7.95
CA LYS A 156 1.16 0.05 -7.63
C LYS A 156 0.10 0.98 -7.02
N ILE A 157 0.51 2.01 -6.29
CA ILE A 157 -0.41 2.95 -5.67
C ILE A 157 -0.79 4.04 -6.66
N LEU A 158 0.19 4.74 -7.23
CA LEU A 158 -0.07 5.91 -8.06
C LEU A 158 -0.71 5.57 -9.40
N LEU A 159 -0.36 4.44 -10.04
CA LEU A 159 -1.02 4.04 -11.30
C LEU A 159 -2.53 3.84 -11.11
N GLN A 160 -2.95 3.31 -9.96
CA GLN A 160 -4.37 3.10 -9.64
C GLN A 160 -5.11 4.39 -9.30
N LEU A 161 -4.37 5.37 -8.76
CA LEU A 161 -4.87 6.70 -8.47
C LEU A 161 -4.84 7.63 -9.68
N MET A 162 -4.04 7.36 -10.72
CA MET A 162 -4.00 8.17 -11.93
C MET A 162 -5.22 7.86 -12.81
N ILE A 163 -5.89 8.91 -13.29
CA ILE A 163 -6.88 8.83 -14.38
C ILE A 163 -6.14 8.87 -15.72
N ASP A 164 -5.12 9.72 -15.81
CA ASP A 164 -4.22 9.83 -16.95
C ASP A 164 -2.83 10.34 -16.48
N GLU A 165 -1.91 10.57 -17.42
CA GLU A 165 -0.52 11.00 -17.15
C GLU A 165 -0.39 12.31 -16.36
N LYS A 166 -1.46 13.11 -16.27
CA LYS A 166 -1.49 14.43 -15.63
C LYS A 166 -2.50 14.53 -14.49
N ASN A 167 -3.50 13.65 -14.44
CA ASN A 167 -4.63 13.77 -13.52
C ASN A 167 -4.69 12.60 -12.54
N ILE A 168 -4.87 12.93 -11.26
CA ILE A 168 -5.13 11.99 -10.17
C ILE A 168 -6.64 11.98 -9.88
N ASP A 169 -7.16 10.82 -9.51
CA ASP A 169 -8.55 10.59 -9.16
C ASP A 169 -8.99 11.50 -8.02
N GLY A 170 -10.06 12.28 -8.26
CA GLY A 170 -10.57 13.24 -7.29
C GLY A 170 -11.04 12.62 -5.97
N THR A 171 -11.28 11.31 -5.92
CA THR A 171 -11.71 10.60 -4.71
C THR A 171 -10.64 10.63 -3.63
N VAL A 172 -9.34 10.54 -3.99
CA VAL A 172 -8.26 10.60 -3.00
C VAL A 172 -8.14 12.00 -2.39
N LEU A 173 -8.35 13.03 -3.22
CA LEU A 173 -8.41 14.41 -2.76
C LEU A 173 -9.61 14.61 -1.83
N GLN A 174 -10.80 14.20 -2.25
CA GLN A 174 -12.02 14.31 -1.44
C GLN A 174 -11.88 13.60 -0.09
N LEU A 175 -11.39 12.36 -0.10
CA LEU A 175 -11.18 11.57 1.12
C LEU A 175 -10.20 12.29 2.06
N SER A 176 -9.06 12.71 1.53
CA SER A 176 -8.05 13.43 2.31
C SER A 176 -8.60 14.77 2.84
N THR A 177 -9.44 15.47 2.08
CA THR A 177 -10.02 16.76 2.51
C THR A 177 -10.99 16.55 3.67
N PHE A 178 -11.82 15.50 3.65
CA PHE A 178 -12.67 15.17 4.80
C PHE A 178 -11.85 14.75 6.02
N VAL A 179 -10.79 13.96 5.82
CA VAL A 179 -9.88 13.55 6.90
C VAL A 179 -9.21 14.76 7.55
N VAL A 180 -8.67 15.70 6.77
CA VAL A 180 -8.06 16.92 7.29
C VAL A 180 -9.11 17.80 7.96
N LYS A 181 -10.32 17.92 7.40
CA LYS A 181 -11.42 18.66 8.02
C LYS A 181 -11.79 18.08 9.40
N ASP A 182 -11.91 16.77 9.50
CA ASP A 182 -12.25 16.11 10.76
C ASP A 182 -11.12 16.24 11.79
N PHE A 183 -9.86 16.21 11.35
CA PHE A 183 -8.69 16.50 12.19
C PHE A 183 -8.70 17.93 12.74
N PHE A 184 -9.04 18.93 11.91
CA PHE A 184 -9.17 20.31 12.38
C PHE A 184 -10.34 20.43 13.38
N GLU A 185 -11.43 19.72 13.14
CA GLU A 185 -12.59 19.70 14.04
C GLU A 185 -12.26 19.07 15.40
N THR A 186 -11.43 18.03 15.47
CA THR A 186 -10.94 17.49 16.76
C THR A 186 -10.04 18.46 17.52
N HIS A 187 -9.44 19.43 16.83
CA HIS A 187 -8.67 20.53 17.42
C HIS A 187 -9.50 21.81 17.63
N GLY A 188 -10.82 21.72 17.56
CA GLY A 188 -11.74 22.84 17.80
C GLY A 188 -11.85 23.84 16.65
N LYS A 189 -11.27 23.55 15.47
CA LYS A 189 -11.31 24.40 14.28
C LYS A 189 -12.31 23.86 13.26
N LYS A 190 -13.55 24.37 13.29
CA LYS A 190 -14.55 24.02 12.27
C LYS A 190 -14.30 24.80 10.99
N GLN A 191 -13.99 24.08 9.91
CA GLN A 191 -13.67 24.63 8.61
C GLN A 191 -14.62 24.05 7.55
N LYS A 192 -14.88 24.84 6.50
CA LYS A 192 -15.65 24.37 5.34
C LYS A 192 -14.76 23.54 4.42
N PHE A 193 -15.37 22.64 3.66
CA PHE A 193 -14.66 21.76 2.73
C PHE A 193 -13.84 22.57 1.71
N GLU A 194 -14.45 23.61 1.13
CA GLU A 194 -13.84 24.46 0.10
C GLU A 194 -12.64 25.26 0.62
N THR A 195 -12.60 25.50 1.94
CA THR A 195 -11.50 26.20 2.61
C THR A 195 -10.30 25.28 2.84
N ILE A 196 -10.54 24.01 3.15
CA ILE A 196 -9.48 23.02 3.43
C ILE A 196 -8.95 22.35 2.16
N GLN A 197 -9.75 22.27 1.11
CA GLN A 197 -9.39 21.57 -0.11
C GLN A 197 -8.06 22.05 -0.74
N PRO A 198 -7.76 23.36 -0.85
CA PRO A 198 -6.48 23.82 -1.39
C PRO A 198 -5.28 23.35 -0.58
N LEU A 199 -5.36 23.43 0.76
CA LEU A 199 -4.32 22.91 1.65
C LEU A 199 -4.11 21.42 1.45
N THR A 200 -5.22 20.66 1.39
CA THR A 200 -5.15 19.21 1.15
C THR A 200 -4.51 18.89 -0.19
N ALA A 201 -4.83 19.65 -1.25
CA ALA A 201 -4.24 19.47 -2.56
C ALA A 201 -2.73 19.70 -2.53
N SER A 202 -2.26 20.77 -1.86
CA SER A 202 -0.83 21.02 -1.66
C SER A 202 -0.14 19.91 -0.86
N ILE A 203 -0.78 19.40 0.18
CA ILE A 203 -0.29 18.27 0.95
C ILE A 203 -0.13 17.03 0.07
N LEU A 204 -1.19 16.66 -0.68
CA LEU A 204 -1.14 15.50 -1.56
C LEU A 204 -0.11 15.66 -2.68
N GLN A 205 0.05 16.88 -3.20
CA GLN A 205 1.14 17.17 -4.14
C GLN A 205 2.50 16.87 -3.50
N ALA A 206 2.78 17.37 -2.29
CA ALA A 206 4.04 17.08 -1.58
C ALA A 206 4.24 15.58 -1.30
N VAL A 207 3.16 14.83 -1.10
CA VAL A 207 3.19 13.38 -0.90
C VAL A 207 3.53 12.65 -2.21
N PHE A 208 2.97 13.06 -3.35
CA PHE A 208 3.09 12.34 -4.61
C PHE A 208 4.28 12.79 -5.47
N GLU A 209 4.61 14.08 -5.45
CA GLU A 209 5.62 14.70 -6.31
C GLU A 209 6.97 13.96 -6.35
N PRO A 210 7.53 13.45 -5.23
CA PRO A 210 8.77 12.68 -5.25
C PRO A 210 8.72 11.40 -6.11
N PHE A 211 7.53 10.85 -6.36
CA PHE A 211 7.33 9.56 -7.02
C PHE A 211 6.76 9.69 -8.44
N ILE A 212 6.25 10.86 -8.83
CA ILE A 212 5.58 11.07 -10.14
C ILE A 212 6.51 10.77 -11.32
N ALA A 213 7.79 11.13 -11.24
CA ALA A 213 8.74 10.88 -12.33
C ALA A 213 8.91 9.38 -12.61
N THR A 214 9.06 8.57 -11.56
CA THR A 214 9.16 7.10 -11.64
C THR A 214 7.90 6.49 -12.25
N VAL A 215 6.73 6.96 -11.82
CA VAL A 215 5.45 6.37 -12.27
C VAL A 215 5.09 6.76 -13.70
N LYS A 216 5.43 7.95 -14.16
CA LYS A 216 5.23 8.36 -15.57
C LYS A 216 5.99 7.45 -16.54
N GLN A 217 7.19 7.00 -16.19
CA GLN A 217 7.94 6.03 -16.99
C GLN A 217 7.19 4.69 -17.06
N ALA A 218 6.71 4.18 -15.93
CA ALA A 218 5.95 2.93 -15.88
C ALA A 218 4.61 3.00 -16.65
N PHE A 219 3.87 4.12 -16.54
CA PHE A 219 2.62 4.35 -17.26
C PHE A 219 2.81 4.33 -18.78
N THR A 220 3.90 4.94 -19.27
CA THR A 220 4.25 4.97 -20.70
C THR A 220 4.60 3.57 -21.24
N GLN A 221 5.26 2.75 -20.43
CA GLN A 221 5.60 1.36 -20.77
C GLN A 221 4.37 0.44 -20.80
N GLN A 222 3.42 0.59 -19.87
CA GLN A 222 2.16 -0.18 -19.87
C GLN A 222 1.25 0.15 -21.05
N LYS A 223 1.30 1.39 -21.57
CA LYS A 223 0.50 1.82 -22.73
C LYS A 223 1.13 1.43 -24.08
N SER A 224 2.37 0.93 -24.07
CA SER A 224 3.12 0.51 -25.26
C SER A 224 3.34 -1.01 -25.37
N PRO A 225 2.31 -1.89 -25.25
CA PRO A 225 2.47 -3.30 -25.61
C PRO A 225 2.39 -3.42 -27.13
N GLY A 226 3.45 -3.03 -27.85
CA GLY A 226 3.44 -3.11 -29.32
C GLY A 226 4.54 -2.40 -30.10
N ALA A 227 5.57 -1.82 -29.47
CA ALA A 227 6.77 -1.43 -30.22
C ALA A 227 7.63 -2.68 -30.44
N THR A 228 7.25 -3.50 -31.42
CA THR A 228 8.17 -4.45 -32.07
C THR A 228 9.46 -3.68 -32.38
N PRO A 229 10.66 -4.23 -32.10
CA PRO A 229 11.88 -3.63 -32.62
C PRO A 229 11.67 -3.56 -34.13
N ALA A 230 11.75 -2.35 -34.70
CA ALA A 230 11.79 -2.21 -36.14
C ALA A 230 12.93 -3.11 -36.62
N GLU A 231 12.55 -4.17 -37.34
CA GLU A 231 13.49 -5.02 -38.05
C GLU A 231 14.37 -4.10 -38.90
N GLU A 232 15.69 -4.27 -38.73
CA GLU A 232 16.65 -3.87 -39.74
C GLU A 232 16.18 -4.45 -41.08
N GLU A 233 15.64 -3.62 -41.97
CA GLU A 233 15.55 -3.95 -43.38
C GLU A 233 16.19 -2.84 -44.23
N ALA A 234 17.32 -3.25 -44.83
CA ALA A 234 18.00 -2.78 -46.03
C ALA A 234 18.86 -1.50 -45.97
#